data_AF-A0A7Z7FKM3-F1
#
_entry.id   AF-A0A7Z7FKM3-F1
#
_cell.length_a   1.000
_cell.length_b   1.000
_cell.length_c   1.000
_cell.angle_alpha   90.00
_cell.angle_beta   90.00
_cell.angle_gamma   90.00
#
_symmetry.space_group_name_H-M   'P 1'
#
loop_
_entity.id
_entity.type
_entity.pdbx_description
1 polymer ?
#
loop_
_entity_poly.entity_id
_entity_poly.type
_entity_poly.pdbx_seq_one_letter_code
_entity_poly.pdbx_strand_id
1 'polypeptide(L)'
;MAKPILDDELWALIEPLLPPPKPRRSRYPGRKPLDDRAVLTGILFILQTGLRWDLLPREMGCGSGMSCWRRLRDWQAAGVWDRL
;
A
#
# COMPACT_ATOMS: atom_id res chain seq x y z
N MET A 1 -11.94 -4.38 -21.00
CA MET A 1 -10.69 -4.21 -20.22
C MET A 1 -10.96 -4.67 -18.80
N ALA A 2 -10.03 -5.35 -18.14
CA ALA A 2 -10.21 -5.74 -16.74
C ALA A 2 -10.27 -4.49 -15.85
N LYS A 3 -11.19 -4.46 -14.88
CA LYS A 3 -11.29 -3.37 -13.91
C LYS A 3 -10.00 -3.35 -13.07
N PRO A 4 -9.36 -2.18 -12.85
CA PRO A 4 -8.23 -2.10 -11.93
C PRO A 4 -8.68 -2.53 -10.52
N ILE A 5 -7.81 -3.23 -9.79
CA ILE A 5 -8.09 -3.69 -8.41
C ILE A 5 -8.41 -2.51 -7.50
N LEU A 6 -7.74 -1.38 -7.72
CA LEU A 6 -7.95 -0.12 -7.03
C LEU A 6 -8.34 0.95 -8.06
N ASP A 7 -9.65 1.20 -8.18
CA ASP A 7 -10.16 2.27 -9.02
C ASP A 7 -9.93 3.65 -8.37
N ASP A 8 -10.09 4.71 -9.19
CA ASP A 8 -9.84 6.09 -8.78
C ASP A 8 -10.82 6.57 -7.70
N GLU A 9 -12.07 6.12 -7.76
CA GLU A 9 -13.11 6.49 -6.79
C GLU A 9 -12.78 5.93 -5.40
N LEU A 10 -12.44 4.65 -5.30
CA LEU A 10 -12.02 4.05 -4.03
C LEU A 10 -10.71 4.68 -3.52
N TRP A 11 -9.77 4.97 -4.42
CA TRP A 11 -8.54 5.65 -4.05
C TRP A 11 -8.82 7.04 -3.45
N ALA A 12 -9.70 7.83 -4.06
CA ALA A 12 -10.05 9.17 -3.58
C ALA A 12 -10.69 9.16 -2.18
N LEU A 13 -11.35 8.07 -1.79
CA LEU A 13 -11.89 7.89 -0.44
C LEU A 13 -10.81 7.53 0.58
N ILE A 14 -9.85 6.68 0.20
CA ILE A 14 -8.83 6.14 1.12
C ILE A 14 -7.64 7.09 1.30
N GLU A 15 -7.15 7.70 0.21
CA GLU A 15 -5.98 8.60 0.22
C GLU A 15 -6.00 9.63 1.36
N PRO A 16 -7.08 10.40 1.59
CA PRO A 16 -7.11 11.42 2.65
C PRO A 16 -7.09 10.85 4.07
N LEU A 17 -7.38 9.55 4.24
CA LEU A 17 -7.34 8.88 5.55
C LEU A 17 -5.93 8.39 5.90
N LEU A 18 -5.04 8.31 4.92
CA LEU A 18 -3.70 7.78 5.13
C LEU A 18 -2.86 8.75 5.99
N PRO A 19 -2.04 8.22 6.93
CA PRO A 19 -1.15 9.05 7.71
C PRO A 19 -0.12 9.73 6.79
N PRO A 20 0.30 10.97 7.10
CA PRO A 20 1.27 11.67 6.27
C PRO A 20 2.60 10.90 6.19
N PRO A 21 3.31 10.99 5.06
CA PRO A 21 4.58 10.29 4.89
C PRO A 21 5.59 10.76 5.94
N LYS A 22 6.31 9.81 6.53
CA LYS A 22 7.34 10.12 7.53
C LYS A 22 8.39 11.06 6.93
N PRO A 23 8.84 12.10 7.66
CA PRO A 23 9.85 13.02 7.17
C PRO A 23 11.14 12.27 6.83
N ARG A 24 11.70 12.59 5.66
CA ARG A 24 12.92 11.97 5.18
C ARG A 24 14.13 12.59 5.87
N ARG A 25 15.11 11.75 6.21
CA ARG A 25 16.41 12.24 6.69
C ARG A 25 17.09 13.06 5.58
N SER A 26 17.61 14.23 5.92
CA SER A 26 18.35 15.09 4.98
C SER A 26 19.65 14.44 4.52
N ARG A 27 20.40 13.83 5.46
CA ARG A 27 21.64 13.13 5.17
C ARG A 27 21.40 11.62 5.11
N TYR A 28 21.90 10.97 4.05
CA TYR A 28 21.74 9.53 3.78
C TYR A 28 20.27 9.06 3.84
N PRO A 29 19.40 9.56 2.94
CA PRO A 29 17.95 9.36 3.02
C PRO A 29 17.46 7.92 2.78
N GLY A 30 18.35 6.99 2.41
CA GLY A 30 17.97 5.62 2.04
C GLY A 30 17.09 5.55 0.80
N ARG A 31 16.45 4.39 0.59
CA ARG A 31 15.54 4.15 -0.53
C ARG A 31 14.28 5.02 -0.40
N LYS A 32 13.80 5.58 -1.51
CA LYS A 32 12.51 6.29 -1.52
C LYS A 32 11.39 5.34 -1.07
N PRO A 33 10.44 5.78 -0.22
CA PRO A 33 9.24 5.02 0.08
C PRO A 33 8.50 4.63 -1.20
N LEU A 34 7.83 3.49 -1.18
CA LEU A 34 6.89 3.10 -2.22
C LEU A 34 5.68 4.02 -2.18
N ASP A 35 5.11 4.26 -3.36
CA ASP A 35 3.86 4.98 -3.56
C ASP A 35 2.71 4.27 -2.83
N ASP A 36 1.87 5.03 -2.14
CA ASP A 36 0.83 4.48 -1.27
C ASP A 36 -0.28 3.79 -2.06
N ARG A 37 -0.59 4.29 -3.25
CA ARG A 37 -1.57 3.67 -4.16
C ARG A 37 -1.06 2.33 -4.68
N ALA A 38 0.22 2.27 -5.06
CA ALA A 38 0.87 1.02 -5.44
C ALA A 38 0.88 0.00 -4.29
N VAL A 39 1.17 0.45 -3.06
CA VAL A 39 1.15 -0.42 -1.88
C VAL A 39 -0.25 -0.94 -1.59
N LEU A 40 -1.28 -0.09 -1.64
CA LEU A 40 -2.66 -0.52 -1.45
C LEU A 40 -3.11 -1.51 -2.53
N THR A 41 -2.73 -1.28 -3.79
CA THR A 41 -2.99 -2.22 -4.89
C THR A 41 -2.39 -3.59 -4.59
N GLY A 42 -1.15 -3.65 -4.11
CA GLY A 42 -0.50 -4.91 -3.74
C GLY A 42 -1.14 -5.59 -2.53
N ILE A 43 -1.59 -4.83 -1.53
CA ILE A 43 -2.37 -5.34 -0.39
C ILE A 43 -3.66 -6.00 -0.89
N LEU A 44 -4.45 -5.29 -1.68
CA LEU A 44 -5.74 -5.77 -2.18
C LEU A 44 -5.57 -7.03 -3.03
N PHE A 45 -4.54 -7.08 -3.89
CA PHE A 45 -4.22 -8.27 -4.67
C PHE A 45 -3.99 -9.50 -3.78
N ILE A 46 -3.15 -9.38 -2.75
CA ILE A 46 -2.86 -10.49 -1.82
C ILE A 46 -4.12 -10.90 -1.05
N LEU A 47 -4.91 -9.94 -0.56
CA LEU A 47 -6.15 -10.23 0.17
C LEU A 47 -7.21 -10.90 -0.72
N GLN A 48 -7.31 -10.51 -1.99
CA GLN A 48 -8.25 -11.09 -2.94
C GLN A 48 -7.83 -12.49 -3.41
N THR A 49 -6.53 -12.72 -3.59
CA THR A 49 -6.01 -14.00 -4.10
C THR A 49 -5.73 -15.02 -3.01
N GLY A 50 -5.56 -14.58 -1.75
CA GLY A 50 -5.17 -15.44 -0.63
C GLY A 50 -3.74 -15.95 -0.72
N LEU A 51 -2.92 -15.41 -1.63
CA LEU A 51 -1.52 -15.78 -1.76
C LEU A 51 -0.71 -15.32 -0.55
N ARG A 52 0.45 -15.96 -0.36
CA ARG A 52 1.40 -15.50 0.64
C ARG A 52 2.04 -14.18 0.21
N TRP A 53 2.41 -13.33 1.17
CA TRP A 53 3.03 -12.03 0.90
C TRP A 53 4.35 -12.11 0.11
N ASP A 54 5.12 -13.18 0.24
CA ASP A 54 6.36 -13.41 -0.53
C ASP A 54 6.10 -13.74 -2.01
N LEU A 55 4.86 -14.06 -2.37
CA LEU A 55 4.43 -14.38 -3.73
C LEU A 55 3.80 -13.19 -4.48
N LEU A 56 3.87 -11.97 -3.93
CA LEU A 56 3.43 -10.78 -4.65
C LEU A 56 4.26 -10.61 -5.94
N PRO A 57 3.63 -10.62 -7.13
CA PRO A 57 4.35 -10.50 -8.40
C PRO A 57 5.10 -9.16 -8.52
N ARG A 58 6.35 -9.20 -8.98
CA ARG A 58 7.21 -8.00 -9.03
C ARG A 58 6.82 -7.05 -10.16
N GLU A 59 6.29 -7.60 -11.24
CA GLU A 59 5.79 -6.92 -12.42
C GLU A 59 4.64 -5.95 -12.12
N MET A 60 3.94 -6.12 -10.99
CA MET A 60 2.89 -5.20 -10.56
C MET A 60 3.42 -3.85 -10.04
N GLY A 61 4.74 -3.71 -9.84
CA GLY A 61 5.33 -2.46 -9.36
C GLY A 61 4.96 -2.07 -7.93
N CYS A 62 4.26 -2.95 -7.18
CA CYS A 62 3.78 -2.71 -5.82
C CYS A 62 4.86 -2.89 -4.73
N GLY A 63 6.12 -3.09 -5.14
CA GLY A 63 7.23 -3.42 -4.25
C GLY A 63 7.19 -4.87 -3.78
N SER A 64 7.69 -5.12 -2.56
CA SER A 64 7.63 -6.47 -1.97
C SER A 64 6.38 -6.62 -1.12
N GLY A 65 5.80 -7.83 -1.07
CA GLY A 65 4.63 -8.05 -0.21
C GLY A 65 4.93 -7.88 1.28
N MET A 66 6.18 -8.05 1.74
CA MET A 66 6.57 -7.65 3.10
C MET A 66 6.50 -6.14 3.35
N SER A 67 6.70 -5.31 2.32
CA SER A 67 6.46 -3.87 2.42
C SER A 67 4.96 -3.57 2.51
N CYS A 68 4.16 -4.28 1.71
CA CYS A 68 2.70 -4.20 1.74
C CYS A 68 2.13 -4.61 3.11
N TRP A 69 2.53 -5.77 3.65
CA TRP A 69 2.10 -6.24 4.95
C TRP A 69 2.45 -5.26 6.08
N ARG A 70 3.69 -4.75 6.10
CA ARG A 70 4.10 -3.74 7.09
C ARG A 70 3.23 -2.49 6.99
N ARG A 71 2.90 -2.05 5.77
CA ARG A 71 2.06 -0.87 5.57
C ARG A 71 0.62 -1.13 6.02
N LEU A 72 0.04 -2.28 5.69
CA LEU A 72 -1.28 -2.69 6.16
C LEU A 72 -1.37 -2.65 7.69
N ARG A 73 -0.37 -3.24 8.36
CA ARG A 73 -0.27 -3.23 9.83
C ARG A 73 -0.16 -1.80 10.38
N ASP A 74 0.68 -0.96 9.79
CA ASP A 74 0.89 0.40 10.25
C ASP A 74 -0.38 1.26 10.03
N TRP A 75 -1.10 1.07 8.93
CA TRP A 75 -2.39 1.73 8.65
C TRP A 75 -3.51 1.23 9.57
N GLN A 76 -3.54 -0.07 9.89
CA GLN A 76 -4.46 -0.61 10.90
C GLN A 76 -4.19 0.02 12.27
N ALA A 77 -2.93 0.11 12.70
CA ALA A 77 -2.57 0.72 13.97
C ALA A 77 -2.87 2.23 14.03
N ALA A 78 -2.86 2.91 12.87
CA ALA A 78 -3.26 4.31 12.76
C ALA A 78 -4.80 4.50 12.71
N GLY A 79 -5.58 3.42 12.72
CA GLY A 79 -7.04 3.45 12.62
C GLY A 79 -7.52 4.00 11.28
N VAL A 80 -6.80 3.75 10.18
CA VAL A 80 -7.22 4.18 8.83
C VAL A 80 -8.55 3.53 8.47
N TRP A 81 -8.65 2.22 8.69
CA TRP A 81 -9.80 1.42 8.26
C TRP A 81 -11.03 1.64 9.14
N ASP A 82 -10.86 2.07 10.39
CA ASP A 82 -11.97 2.37 11.30
C ASP A 82 -12.72 3.67 10.92
N ARG A 83 -12.18 4.43 9.95
CA ARG A 83 -12.74 5.71 9.47
C ARG A 83 -13.43 5.61 8.10
N LEU A 84 -13.38 4.43 7.47
CA LEU A 84 -14.10 4.11 6.23
C LEU A 84 -15.51 3.62 6.58
#